data_AF-V7CRH5-F1
#
_entry.id   AF-V7CRH5-F1
#
_cell.length_a   1.000
_cell.length_b   1.000
_cell.length_c   1.000
_cell.angle_alpha   90.00
_cell.angle_beta   90.00
_cell.angle_gamma   90.00
#
_symmetry.space_group_name_H-M   'P 1'
#
loop_
_entity.id
_entity.type
_entity.pdbx_description
1 polymer ?
#
loop_
_entity_poly.entity_id
_entity_poly.type
_entity_poly.pdbx_seq_one_letter_code
_entity_poly.pdbx_strand_id
1 'polypeptide(L)'
;MHFANLDDTPMFRQQMQCLEDGAESLRARCCKFYKGCRKYTEGLGEACDGDIAFASAIENFGGGPNDPHFIALGGHIMTKFTIALREISTFKELLRLQ
;
A
#
# COMPACT_ATOMS: atom_id res chain seq x y z
N MET A 1 -18.65 36.35 2.52
CA MET A 1 -18.21 37.29 1.46
C MET A 1 -19.45 37.87 0.81
N HIS A 2 -19.74 39.15 1.01
CA HIS A 2 -20.85 39.84 0.32
C HIS A 2 -20.22 40.66 -0.80
N PHE A 3 -20.37 40.17 -2.03
CA PHE A 3 -19.86 40.82 -3.22
C PHE A 3 -20.92 41.81 -3.73
N ALA A 4 -21.03 42.97 -3.09
CA ALA A 4 -22.09 43.93 -3.38
C ALA A 4 -21.96 44.62 -4.76
N ASN A 5 -20.79 44.54 -5.41
CA ASN A 5 -20.50 45.19 -6.70
C ASN A 5 -19.68 44.24 -7.59
N LEU A 6 -20.25 43.09 -7.99
CA LEU A 6 -19.59 42.20 -8.94
C LEU A 6 -20.25 42.34 -10.32
N ASP A 7 -19.54 43.00 -11.24
CA ASP A 7 -20.01 43.14 -12.62
C ASP A 7 -19.93 41.78 -13.34
N ASP A 8 -21.07 41.35 -13.87
CA ASP A 8 -21.24 40.05 -14.52
C ASP A 8 -20.74 40.07 -15.98
N THR A 9 -19.48 40.46 -16.13
CA THR A 9 -18.80 40.64 -17.42
C THR A 9 -18.48 39.29 -18.07
N PRO A 10 -18.38 39.22 -19.41
CA PRO A 10 -17.96 38.00 -20.10
C PRO A 10 -16.61 37.44 -19.60
N MET A 11 -15.66 38.33 -19.28
CA MET A 11 -14.36 37.96 -18.73
C MET A 11 -14.49 37.34 -17.34
N PHE A 12 -15.34 37.90 -16.47
CA PHE A 12 -15.60 37.33 -15.15
C PHE A 12 -16.20 35.92 -15.24
N ARG A 13 -17.21 35.72 -16.10
CA ARG A 13 -17.78 34.39 -16.36
C ARG A 13 -16.74 33.39 -16.86
N GLN A 14 -15.88 33.82 -17.78
CA GLN A 14 -14.80 32.96 -18.30
C GLN A 14 -13.83 32.56 -17.20
N GLN A 15 -13.43 33.49 -16.32
CA GLN A 15 -12.55 33.17 -15.20
C GLN A 15 -13.21 32.24 -14.19
N MET A 16 -14.50 32.43 -13.92
CA MET A 16 -15.29 31.51 -13.09
C MET A 16 -15.35 30.10 -13.69
N GLN A 17 -15.64 29.98 -14.99
CA GLN A 17 -15.65 28.67 -15.67
C GLN A 17 -14.27 28.00 -15.61
N CYS A 18 -13.19 28.73 -15.88
CA CYS A 18 -11.84 28.19 -15.78
C CYS A 18 -11.51 27.71 -14.36
N LEU A 19 -12.00 28.40 -13.33
CA LEU A 19 -11.83 28.00 -11.94
C LEU A 19 -12.62 26.73 -11.62
N GLU A 20 -13.86 26.63 -12.08
CA GLU A 20 -14.72 25.44 -11.92
C GLU A 20 -14.11 24.21 -12.60
N ASP A 21 -13.63 24.35 -13.83
CA ASP A 21 -12.97 23.28 -14.57
C ASP A 21 -11.67 22.83 -13.87
N GLY A 22 -10.90 23.79 -13.36
CA GLY A 22 -9.70 23.54 -12.56
C GLY A 22 -10.00 22.80 -11.26
N ALA A 23 -11.06 23.20 -10.55
CA ALA A 23 -11.50 22.58 -9.31
C ALA A 23 -11.97 21.14 -9.55
N GLU A 24 -12.73 20.88 -10.61
CA GLU A 24 -13.20 19.53 -10.93
C GLU A 24 -12.02 18.62 -11.34
N SER A 25 -11.07 19.13 -12.13
CA SER A 25 -9.84 18.41 -12.47
C SER A 25 -9.02 18.04 -11.22
N LEU A 26 -8.87 18.98 -10.28
CA LEU A 26 -8.19 18.74 -9.01
C LEU A 26 -8.94 17.68 -8.17
N ARG A 27 -10.27 17.79 -8.06
CA ARG A 27 -11.12 16.83 -7.35
C ARG A 27 -10.94 15.41 -7.90
N ALA A 28 -10.99 15.26 -9.22
CA ALA A 28 -10.80 13.98 -9.89
C ALA A 28 -9.41 13.38 -9.61
N ARG A 29 -8.35 14.20 -9.64
CA ARG A 29 -6.97 13.78 -9.33
C ARG A 29 -6.82 13.35 -7.87
N CYS A 30 -7.32 14.15 -6.93
CA CYS A 30 -7.28 13.81 -5.50
C CYS A 30 -8.05 12.53 -5.20
N CYS A 31 -9.22 12.32 -5.81
CA CYS A 31 -9.99 11.10 -5.65
C CYS A 31 -9.24 9.86 -6.16
N LYS A 32 -8.59 9.95 -7.32
CA LYS A 32 -7.76 8.87 -7.86
C LYS A 32 -6.56 8.58 -6.96
N PHE A 33 -5.88 9.63 -6.50
CA PHE A 33 -4.74 9.51 -5.59
C PHE A 33 -5.12 8.80 -4.29
N TYR A 34 -6.19 9.26 -3.62
CA TYR A 34 -6.69 8.65 -2.39
C TYR A 34 -7.06 7.17 -2.57
N LYS A 35 -7.76 6.83 -3.66
CA LYS A 35 -8.06 5.43 -4.00
C LYS A 35 -6.78 4.60 -4.22
N GLY A 36 -5.77 5.19 -4.85
CA GLY A 36 -4.45 4.57 -5.04
C GLY A 36 -3.75 4.29 -3.71
N CYS A 37 -3.70 5.27 -2.81
CA CYS A 37 -3.13 5.12 -1.47
C CYS A 37 -3.82 3.99 -0.70
N ARG A 38 -5.16 3.95 -0.71
CA ARG A 38 -5.92 2.90 -0.04
C ARG A 38 -5.57 1.50 -0.58
N LYS A 39 -5.53 1.34 -1.91
CA LYS A 39 -5.15 0.06 -2.54
C LYS A 39 -3.71 -0.34 -2.21
N TYR A 40 -2.80 0.63 -2.15
CA TYR A 40 -1.41 0.39 -1.76
C TYR A 40 -1.33 -0.12 -0.31
N THR A 41 -2.01 0.52 0.64
CA THR A 41 -2.07 0.10 2.04
C THR A 41 -2.71 -1.29 2.20
N GLU A 42 -3.81 -1.57 1.48
CA GLU A 42 -4.45 -2.90 1.45
C GLU A 42 -3.48 -3.96 0.90
N GLY A 43 -2.82 -3.69 -0.23
CA GLY A 43 -1.86 -4.60 -0.85
C GLY A 43 -0.60 -4.85 -0.01
N LEU A 44 -0.14 -3.87 0.78
CA LEU A 44 0.93 -4.08 1.76
C LEU A 44 0.52 -5.08 2.85
N GLY A 45 -0.72 -5.00 3.33
CA GLY A 45 -1.27 -5.94 4.31
C GLY A 45 -1.33 -7.36 3.75
N GLU A 46 -1.94 -7.54 2.58
CA GLU A 46 -2.01 -8.84 1.91
C GLU A 46 -0.62 -9.45 1.66
N ALA A 47 0.35 -8.63 1.24
CA ALA A 47 1.72 -9.08 1.00
C ALA A 47 2.50 -9.38 2.29
N CYS A 48 2.14 -8.76 3.42
CA CYS A 48 2.68 -9.07 4.74
C CYS A 48 2.14 -10.42 5.24
N ASP A 49 0.81 -10.59 5.18
CA ASP A 49 0.16 -11.84 5.57
C ASP A 49 0.65 -13.02 4.73
N GLY A 50 0.86 -12.82 3.43
CA GLY A 50 1.40 -13.83 2.52
C GLY A 50 2.81 -14.29 2.89
N ASP A 51 3.72 -13.36 3.19
CA ASP A 51 5.08 -13.69 3.61
C ASP A 51 5.09 -14.45 4.95
N ILE A 52 4.27 -14.01 5.92
CA ILE A 52 4.14 -14.67 7.24
C ILE A 52 3.59 -16.09 7.07
N ALA A 53 2.53 -16.25 6.27
CA ALA A 53 1.91 -17.54 6.01
C ALA A 53 2.89 -18.51 5.34
N PHE A 54 3.64 -18.02 4.33
CA PHE A 54 4.63 -18.83 3.62
C PHE A 54 5.80 -19.23 4.53
N ALA A 55 6.34 -18.31 5.32
CA ALA A 55 7.38 -18.62 6.31
C ALA A 55 6.90 -19.69 7.31
N SER A 56 5.68 -19.56 7.79
CA SER A 56 5.07 -20.53 8.72
C SER A 56 4.85 -21.90 8.07
N ALA A 57 4.51 -21.94 6.77
CA ALA A 57 4.37 -23.19 6.03
C ALA A 57 5.72 -23.93 5.88
N ILE A 58 6.82 -23.21 5.65
CA ILE A 58 8.17 -23.79 5.59
C ILE A 58 8.57 -24.37 6.96
N GLU A 59 8.31 -23.63 8.04
CA GLU A 59 8.60 -24.08 9.41
C GLU A 59 7.80 -25.34 9.77
N ASN A 60 6.51 -25.38 9.41
CA ASN A 60 5.65 -26.55 9.61
C ASN A 60 6.08 -27.75 8.76
N PHE A 61 6.52 -27.52 7.52
CA PHE A 61 7.03 -28.57 6.64
C PHE A 61 8.27 -29.26 7.24
N GLY A 62 9.12 -28.49 7.94
CA GLY A 62 10.41 -28.98 8.41
C GLY A 62 10.39 -29.86 9.65
N GLY A 63 9.24 -30.16 10.26
CA GLY A 63 9.13 -31.08 11.40
C GLY A 63 9.85 -30.64 12.69
N GLY A 64 10.58 -29.51 12.65
CA GLY A 64 11.34 -28.94 13.76
C GLY A 64 12.85 -28.82 13.44
N PRO A 65 13.63 -28.11 14.29
CA PRO A 65 15.05 -27.80 14.03
C PRO A 65 15.97 -29.01 13.90
N ASN A 66 15.56 -30.16 14.44
CA ASN A 66 16.37 -31.37 14.54
C ASN A 66 15.83 -32.54 13.70
N ASP A 67 14.89 -32.29 12.78
CA ASP A 67 14.39 -33.33 11.88
C ASP A 67 15.50 -33.74 10.88
N PRO A 68 15.96 -35.00 10.89
CA PRO A 68 17.05 -35.47 10.01
C PRO A 68 16.70 -35.38 8.52
N HIS A 69 15.43 -35.55 8.15
CA HIS A 69 14.97 -35.45 6.77
C HIS A 69 14.95 -33.99 6.31
N PHE A 70 14.52 -33.07 7.17
CA PHE A 70 14.55 -31.64 6.86
C PHE A 70 15.98 -31.11 6.73
N ILE A 71 16.89 -31.55 7.61
CA ILE A 71 18.32 -31.21 7.51
C ILE A 71 18.90 -31.71 6.18
N ALA A 72 18.62 -32.95 5.78
CA ALA A 72 19.09 -33.51 4.50
C ALA A 72 18.54 -32.77 3.27
N LEU A 73 17.35 -32.18 3.37
CA LEU A 73 16.73 -31.34 2.33
C LEU A 73 17.24 -29.89 2.32
N GLY A 74 18.23 -29.56 3.17
CA GLY A 74 18.77 -28.20 3.25
C GLY A 74 18.01 -27.29 4.22
N GLY A 75 17.46 -27.85 5.30
CA GLY A 75 16.68 -27.12 6.31
C GLY A 75 17.37 -25.86 6.85
N HIS A 76 18.70 -25.84 6.97
CA HIS A 76 19.44 -24.62 7.32
C HIS A 76 19.10 -23.46 6.37
N ILE A 77 19.02 -23.73 5.07
CA ILE A 77 18.82 -22.70 4.04
C ILE A 77 17.38 -22.22 4.12
N MET A 78 16.45 -23.15 4.29
CA MET A 78 15.03 -22.85 4.48
C MET A 78 14.79 -21.95 5.71
N THR A 79 15.48 -22.19 6.83
CA THR A 79 15.42 -21.31 8.00
C THR A 79 15.94 -19.89 7.72
N LYS A 80 16.95 -19.73 6.86
CA LYS A 80 17.40 -18.38 6.47
C LYS A 80 16.33 -17.64 5.67
N PHE A 81 15.62 -18.35 4.79
CA PHE A 81 14.50 -17.77 4.05
C PHE A 81 13.33 -17.37 4.96
N THR A 82 12.98 -18.19 5.96
CA THR A 82 11.89 -17.85 6.89
C THR A 82 12.21 -16.59 7.69
N ILE A 83 13.45 -16.43 8.16
CA ILE A 83 13.92 -15.21 8.83
C ILE A 83 13.80 -14.00 7.90
N ALA A 84 14.31 -14.10 6.68
CA ALA A 84 14.26 -13.00 5.71
C ALA A 84 12.82 -12.59 5.36
N LEU A 85 11.92 -13.56 5.17
CA LEU A 85 10.50 -13.31 4.90
C LEU A 85 9.82 -12.59 6.08
N ARG A 86 10.11 -12.99 7.31
CA ARG A 86 9.58 -12.32 8.53
C ARG A 86 10.11 -10.90 8.68
N GLU A 87 11.36 -10.66 8.32
CA GLU A 87 11.95 -9.32 8.31
C GLU A 87 11.30 -8.43 7.24
N ILE A 88 11.13 -8.93 6.01
CA ILE A 88 10.41 -8.22 4.93
C ILE A 88 8.96 -7.90 5.35
N SER A 89 8.27 -8.86 5.97
CA SER A 89 6.91 -8.66 6.51
C SER A 89 6.86 -7.49 7.48
N THR A 90 7.86 -7.38 8.37
CA THR A 90 7.95 -6.30 9.35
C THR A 90 8.10 -4.94 8.66
N PHE A 91 8.94 -4.85 7.61
CA PHE A 91 9.07 -3.62 6.83
C PHE A 91 7.78 -3.26 6.08
N LYS A 92 7.05 -4.23 5.52
CA LYS A 92 5.74 -4.00 4.88
C LYS A 92 4.72 -3.46 5.87
N GLU A 93 4.68 -4.01 7.09
CA GLU A 93 3.78 -3.53 8.14
C GLU A 93 4.12 -2.11 8.59
N LEU A 94 5.42 -1.78 8.70
CA LEU A 94 5.85 -0.40 8.99
C LEU A 94 5.38 0.59 7.91
N LEU A 95 5.49 0.23 6.62
CA LEU A 95 4.99 1.06 5.52
C LEU A 95 3.47 1.21 5.53
N ARG A 96 2.74 0.21 6.04
CA ARG A 96 1.27 0.23 6.11
C ARG A 96 0.74 1.20 7.17
N LEU A 97 1.54 1.45 8.22
CA LEU A 97 1.19 2.32 9.35
C LEU A 97 1.51 3.81 9.11
N GLN A 98 2.11 4.16 7.97
CA GLN A 98 2.41 5.54 7.56
C GLN A 98 1.24 6.20 6.85
#